data_AF-A0AA40WF67-F1
#
_entry.id   AF-A0AA40WF67-F1
#
_cell.length_a   1.000
_cell.length_b   1.000
_cell.length_c   1.000
_cell.angle_alpha   90.00
_cell.angle_beta   90.00
_cell.angle_gamma   90.00
#
_symmetry.space_group_name_H-M   'P 1'
#
loop_
_entity.id
_entity.type
_entity.pdbx_description
1 polymer ?
#
loop_
_entity_poly.entity_id
_entity_poly.type
_entity_poly.pdbx_seq_one_letter_code
_entity_poly.pdbx_strand_id
1 'polypeptide(L)'
;FILKKLYPALSESLLQSCIRISLETETRVVTGKLGKGDLEKYHFNIRNLKKLCNRFLGLKADTSELQFREFWNFYVEPFRKKEDRDFQIELLLSESGLKVVPELPEPSFQVHKGFLYCNDKEIPIRDEDKAKRLLSEVPLPLKLREFSERVFTAIQFQENVLIEYSEEQDPQILLPLFAEISGLPL
;
A
#
# COMPACT_ATOMS: atom_id res chain seq x y z
N PHE A 1 -9.10 -21.81 9.05
CA PHE A 1 -9.39 -21.18 7.73
C PHE A 1 -8.27 -21.50 6.72
N ILE A 2 -8.54 -21.50 5.41
CA ILE A 2 -7.57 -21.90 4.36
C ILE A 2 -6.28 -21.07 4.38
N LEU A 3 -6.36 -19.79 4.77
CA LEU A 3 -5.20 -18.90 4.83
C LEU A 3 -4.10 -19.43 5.76
N LYS A 4 -4.42 -20.11 6.88
CA LYS A 4 -3.36 -20.65 7.76
C LYS A 4 -2.54 -21.77 7.11
N LYS A 5 -3.15 -22.53 6.19
CA LYS A 5 -2.43 -23.53 5.39
C LYS A 5 -1.54 -22.88 4.32
N LEU A 6 -2.00 -21.78 3.74
CA LEU A 6 -1.27 -21.05 2.68
C LEU A 6 -0.15 -20.15 3.24
N TYR A 7 -0.35 -19.60 4.44
CA TYR A 7 0.52 -18.64 5.09
C TYR A 7 0.88 -19.09 6.52
N PRO A 8 1.56 -20.23 6.68
CA PRO A 8 1.83 -20.81 8.00
C PRO A 8 2.73 -19.92 8.87
N ALA A 9 3.60 -19.12 8.26
CA ALA A 9 4.50 -18.18 8.94
C ALA A 9 3.78 -16.98 9.57
N LEU A 10 2.59 -16.61 9.09
CA LEU A 10 1.79 -15.56 9.71
C LEU A 10 1.10 -16.08 10.97
N SER A 11 1.01 -15.24 12.00
CA SER A 11 0.32 -15.57 13.23
C SER A 11 -1.17 -15.80 12.96
N GLU A 12 -1.78 -16.68 13.74
CA GLU A 12 -3.21 -16.96 13.57
C GLU A 12 -4.05 -15.70 13.87
N SER A 13 -3.67 -14.91 14.86
CA SER A 13 -4.33 -13.65 15.20
C SER A 13 -4.34 -12.67 14.03
N LEU A 14 -3.19 -12.46 13.38
CA LEU A 14 -3.08 -11.56 12.22
C LEU A 14 -3.96 -12.02 11.07
N LEU A 15 -3.94 -13.32 10.76
CA LEU A 15 -4.79 -13.88 9.70
C LEU A 15 -6.28 -13.74 10.02
N GLN A 16 -6.68 -13.90 11.29
CA GLN A 16 -8.05 -13.65 11.72
C GLN A 16 -8.42 -12.17 11.59
N SER A 17 -7.53 -11.24 11.96
CA SER A 17 -7.76 -9.81 11.75
C SER A 17 -7.95 -9.47 10.27
N CYS A 18 -7.15 -10.05 9.37
CA CYS A 18 -7.33 -9.88 7.92
C CYS A 18 -8.74 -10.30 7.48
N ILE A 19 -9.19 -11.48 7.92
CA ILE A 19 -10.51 -12.01 7.58
C ILE A 19 -11.60 -11.09 8.13
N ARG A 20 -11.52 -10.68 9.40
CA ARG A 20 -12.52 -9.79 10.02
C ARG A 20 -12.60 -8.45 9.32
N ILE A 21 -11.47 -7.80 9.08
CA ILE A 21 -11.41 -6.52 8.35
C ILE A 21 -12.04 -6.66 6.98
N SER A 22 -11.67 -7.71 6.22
CA SER A 22 -12.21 -7.90 4.87
C SER A 22 -13.72 -8.14 4.86
N LEU A 23 -14.23 -8.99 5.76
CA LEU A 23 -15.66 -9.30 5.84
C LEU A 23 -16.48 -8.11 6.32
N GLU A 24 -15.98 -7.38 7.32
CA GLU A 24 -16.66 -6.20 7.87
C GLU A 24 -16.70 -5.08 6.83
N THR A 25 -15.60 -4.82 6.13
CA THR A 25 -15.55 -3.82 5.06
C THR A 25 -16.46 -4.19 3.90
N GLU A 26 -16.45 -5.45 3.45
CA GLU A 26 -17.39 -5.93 2.42
C GLU A 26 -18.84 -5.74 2.86
N THR A 27 -19.19 -6.14 4.09
CA THR A 27 -20.53 -5.98 4.65
C THR A 27 -20.98 -4.52 4.67
N ARG A 28 -20.09 -3.60 5.07
CA ARG A 28 -20.38 -2.16 5.09
C ARG A 28 -20.59 -1.57 3.70
N VAL A 29 -19.83 -2.04 2.69
CA VAL A 29 -20.02 -1.62 1.29
C VAL A 29 -21.35 -2.15 0.76
N VAL A 30 -21.63 -3.44 0.94
CA VAL A 30 -22.87 -4.09 0.46
C VAL A 30 -24.11 -3.47 1.10
N THR A 31 -24.04 -3.09 2.37
CA THR A 31 -25.15 -2.42 3.08
C THR A 31 -25.23 -0.91 2.79
N GLY A 32 -24.34 -0.36 1.95
CA GLY A 32 -24.31 1.05 1.59
C GLY A 32 -23.89 2.00 2.72
N LYS A 33 -23.31 1.46 3.80
CA LYS A 33 -22.73 2.24 4.91
C LYS A 33 -21.39 2.88 4.51
N LEU A 34 -20.67 2.27 3.57
CA LEU A 34 -19.43 2.79 2.98
C LEU A 34 -19.53 2.90 1.47
N GLY A 35 -18.85 3.88 0.89
CA GLY A 35 -18.71 3.99 -0.56
C GLY A 35 -20.01 4.31 -1.29
N LYS A 36 -20.98 4.91 -0.58
CA LYS A 36 -22.29 5.26 -1.15
C LYS A 36 -22.11 6.21 -2.35
N GLY A 37 -22.55 5.76 -3.52
CA GLY A 37 -22.40 6.47 -4.80
C GLY A 37 -21.22 6.02 -5.67
N ASP A 38 -20.36 5.12 -5.16
CA ASP A 38 -19.18 4.58 -5.86
C ASP A 38 -19.09 3.04 -5.71
N LEU A 39 -20.21 2.36 -5.43
CA LEU A 39 -20.24 0.93 -5.08
C LEU A 39 -19.58 0.03 -6.14
N GLU A 40 -19.68 0.40 -7.42
CA GLU A 40 -19.08 -0.34 -8.54
C GLU A 40 -17.55 -0.38 -8.50
N LYS A 41 -16.90 0.49 -7.71
CA LYS A 41 -15.44 0.56 -7.62
C LYS A 41 -14.86 -0.31 -6.50
N TYR A 42 -15.68 -0.71 -5.53
CA TYR A 42 -15.20 -1.36 -4.32
C TYR A 42 -15.43 -2.87 -4.35
N HIS A 43 -14.37 -3.62 -4.64
CA HIS A 43 -14.39 -5.08 -4.61
C HIS A 43 -13.40 -5.61 -3.56
N PHE A 44 -13.93 -6.04 -2.42
CA PHE A 44 -13.16 -6.69 -1.36
C PHE A 44 -13.35 -8.20 -1.46
N ASN A 45 -12.31 -8.91 -1.91
CA ASN A 45 -12.39 -10.36 -2.15
C ASN A 45 -11.09 -11.07 -1.72
N ILE A 46 -11.05 -12.38 -1.92
CA ILE A 46 -9.92 -13.26 -1.53
C ILE A 46 -8.60 -12.82 -2.20
N ARG A 47 -8.62 -12.16 -3.36
CA ARG A 47 -7.42 -11.62 -4.01
C ARG A 47 -6.78 -10.53 -3.16
N ASN A 48 -7.59 -9.66 -2.54
CA ASN A 48 -7.09 -8.59 -1.68
C ASN A 48 -6.42 -9.20 -0.44
N LEU A 49 -7.07 -10.19 0.17
CA LEU A 49 -6.48 -10.95 1.29
C LEU A 49 -5.16 -11.63 0.91
N LYS A 50 -5.10 -12.23 -0.29
CA LYS A 50 -3.87 -12.86 -0.80
C LYS A 50 -2.74 -11.85 -0.95
N LYS A 51 -3.02 -10.69 -1.57
CA LYS A 51 -2.04 -9.60 -1.73
C LYS A 51 -1.53 -9.11 -0.37
N LEU A 52 -2.45 -8.83 0.55
CA LEU A 52 -2.12 -8.37 1.89
C LEU A 52 -1.24 -9.37 2.66
N CYS A 53 -1.58 -10.67 2.64
CA CYS A 53 -0.75 -11.71 3.27
C CYS A 53 0.64 -11.80 2.63
N ASN A 54 0.74 -11.67 1.31
CA ASN A 54 2.03 -11.64 0.62
C ASN A 54 2.85 -10.43 1.06
N ARG A 55 2.24 -9.25 1.20
CA ARG A 55 2.93 -8.05 1.69
C ARG A 55 3.43 -8.19 3.11
N PHE A 56 2.63 -8.74 4.02
CA PHE A 56 3.07 -8.98 5.40
C PHE A 56 4.31 -9.89 5.47
N LEU A 57 4.34 -10.95 4.66
CA LEU A 57 5.50 -11.83 4.59
C LEU A 57 6.70 -11.15 3.92
N GLY A 58 6.50 -10.50 2.78
CA GLY A 58 7.59 -9.92 1.99
C GLY A 58 8.25 -8.73 2.68
N LEU A 59 7.46 -7.89 3.35
CA LEU A 59 7.93 -6.70 4.07
C LEU A 59 8.31 -6.99 5.52
N LYS A 60 8.12 -8.23 6.00
CA LYS A 60 8.32 -8.61 7.41
C LYS A 60 7.59 -7.64 8.35
N ALA A 61 6.30 -7.45 8.10
CA ALA A 61 5.45 -6.55 8.86
C ALA A 61 5.12 -7.16 10.25
N ASP A 62 6.15 -7.27 11.09
CA ASP A 62 6.08 -7.98 12.37
C ASP A 62 5.52 -7.10 13.50
N THR A 63 5.48 -5.78 13.29
CA THR A 63 4.93 -4.82 14.26
C THR A 63 3.51 -4.38 13.90
N SER A 64 2.73 -3.98 14.90
CA SER A 64 1.36 -3.48 14.70
C SER A 64 1.32 -2.25 13.78
N GLU A 65 2.34 -1.40 13.81
CA GLU A 65 2.44 -0.20 12.98
C GLU A 65 2.64 -0.53 11.49
N LEU A 66 3.54 -1.48 11.20
CA LEU A 66 3.74 -1.95 9.82
C LEU A 66 2.51 -2.72 9.32
N GLN A 67 1.85 -3.48 10.20
CA GLN A 67 0.61 -4.15 9.86
C GLN A 67 -0.50 -3.14 9.53
N PHE A 68 -0.65 -2.13 10.39
CA PHE A 68 -1.60 -1.04 10.19
C PHE A 68 -1.36 -0.29 8.88
N ARG A 69 -0.10 -0.03 8.51
CA ARG A 69 0.25 0.59 7.21
C ARG A 69 -0.28 -0.22 6.02
N GLU A 70 -0.09 -1.54 6.01
CA GLU A 70 -0.60 -2.33 4.87
C GLU A 70 -2.12 -2.45 4.90
N PHE A 71 -2.74 -2.55 6.08
CA PHE A 71 -4.20 -2.48 6.16
C PHE A 71 -4.73 -1.14 5.61
N TRP A 72 -4.10 -0.03 5.97
CA TRP A 72 -4.45 1.31 5.49
C TRP A 72 -4.44 1.39 3.96
N ASN A 73 -3.39 0.86 3.34
CA ASN A 73 -3.23 0.84 1.88
C ASN A 73 -4.37 0.12 1.15
N PHE A 74 -4.94 -0.94 1.76
CA PHE A 74 -6.00 -1.74 1.14
C PHE A 74 -7.42 -1.30 1.53
N TYR A 75 -7.61 -0.78 2.74
CA TYR A 75 -8.94 -0.61 3.32
C TYR A 75 -9.28 0.84 3.67
N VAL A 76 -8.32 1.78 3.63
CA VAL A 76 -8.60 3.22 3.86
C VAL A 76 -8.40 4.00 2.58
N GLU A 77 -7.22 3.89 1.96
CA GLU A 77 -6.85 4.67 0.77
C GLU A 77 -7.82 4.61 -0.41
N PRO A 78 -8.41 3.45 -0.75
CA PRO A 78 -9.34 3.38 -1.88
C PRO A 78 -10.57 4.27 -1.71
N PHE A 79 -10.98 4.57 -0.48
CA PHE A 79 -12.15 5.41 -0.24
C PHE A 79 -11.81 6.87 -0.48
N ARG A 80 -12.68 7.59 -1.22
CA ARG A 80 -12.48 9.02 -1.53
C ARG A 80 -12.99 9.94 -0.42
N LYS A 81 -14.11 9.57 0.21
CA LYS A 81 -14.79 10.38 1.23
C LYS A 81 -14.08 10.24 2.57
N LYS A 82 -13.95 11.36 3.28
CA LYS A 82 -13.29 11.38 4.58
C LYS A 82 -14.05 10.53 5.60
N GLU A 83 -15.38 10.58 5.57
CA GLU A 83 -16.23 9.83 6.49
C GLU A 83 -16.02 8.31 6.34
N ASP A 84 -15.92 7.84 5.09
CA ASP A 84 -15.65 6.43 4.79
C ASP A 84 -14.26 6.01 5.30
N ARG A 85 -13.26 6.88 5.13
CA ARG A 85 -11.90 6.67 5.66
C ARG A 85 -11.91 6.59 7.18
N ASP A 86 -12.57 7.52 7.85
CA ASP A 86 -12.62 7.58 9.31
C ASP A 86 -13.23 6.29 9.92
N PHE A 87 -14.31 5.77 9.32
CA PHE A 87 -14.90 4.47 9.72
C PHE A 87 -13.95 3.28 9.53
N GLN A 88 -13.13 3.32 8.48
CA GLN A 88 -12.15 2.27 8.21
C GLN A 88 -10.98 2.37 9.18
N ILE A 89 -10.50 3.58 9.47
CA ILE A 89 -9.44 3.82 10.45
C ILE A 89 -9.84 3.27 11.82
N GLU A 90 -11.07 3.52 12.28
CA GLU A 90 -11.58 2.98 13.54
C GLU A 90 -11.53 1.43 13.58
N LEU A 91 -11.97 0.79 12.50
CA LEU A 91 -11.92 -0.67 12.35
C LEU A 91 -10.47 -1.18 12.40
N LEU A 92 -9.55 -0.54 11.67
CA LEU A 92 -8.15 -0.94 11.62
C LEU A 92 -7.45 -0.76 12.97
N LEU A 93 -7.73 0.32 13.70
CA LEU A 93 -7.18 0.56 15.04
C LEU A 93 -7.62 -0.53 16.01
N SER A 94 -8.92 -0.85 16.00
CA SER A 94 -9.48 -1.93 16.83
C SER A 94 -8.81 -3.28 16.54
N GLU A 95 -8.67 -3.64 15.27
CA GLU A 95 -8.11 -4.94 14.86
C GLU A 95 -6.59 -5.05 15.01
N SER A 96 -5.89 -3.93 15.02
CA SER A 96 -4.43 -3.85 15.23
C SER A 96 -4.05 -3.66 16.71
N GLY A 97 -5.03 -3.48 17.60
CA GLY A 97 -4.82 -3.18 19.02
C GLY A 97 -4.22 -1.80 19.28
N LEU A 98 -4.30 -0.89 18.30
CA LEU A 98 -3.76 0.47 18.39
C LEU A 98 -4.85 1.44 18.86
N LYS A 99 -4.46 2.44 19.66
CA LYS A 99 -5.39 3.49 20.14
C LYS A 99 -5.47 4.69 19.21
N VAL A 100 -4.39 4.94 18.47
CA VAL A 100 -4.23 6.09 17.58
C VAL A 100 -3.51 5.62 16.32
N VAL A 101 -3.70 6.36 15.23
CA VAL A 101 -2.96 6.12 13.98
C VAL A 101 -1.46 6.24 14.29
N PRO A 102 -0.67 5.20 14.01
CA PRO A 102 0.75 5.22 14.29
C PRO A 102 1.45 6.24 13.39
N GLU A 103 2.47 6.90 13.94
CA GLU A 103 3.35 7.74 13.15
C GLU A 103 4.26 6.83 12.31
N LEU A 104 4.12 6.91 10.99
CA LEU A 104 4.93 6.14 10.05
C LEU A 104 6.11 7.00 9.57
N PRO A 105 7.29 6.39 9.33
CA PRO A 105 8.44 7.13 8.84
C PRO A 105 8.13 7.76 7.48
N GLU A 106 8.52 9.03 7.30
CA GLU A 106 8.40 9.67 5.99
C GLU A 106 9.15 8.86 4.92
N PRO A 107 8.58 8.67 3.72
CA PRO A 107 9.24 7.88 2.69
C PRO A 107 10.55 8.52 2.24
N SER A 108 11.62 7.73 2.25
CA SER A 108 12.96 8.17 1.87
C SER A 108 13.56 7.25 0.80
N PHE A 109 14.21 7.84 -0.20
CA PHE A 109 14.77 7.12 -1.34
C PHE A 109 16.28 6.95 -1.19
N GLN A 110 16.77 5.72 -1.39
CA GLN A 110 18.20 5.40 -1.34
C GLN A 110 18.57 4.41 -2.44
N VAL A 111 19.73 4.60 -3.08
CA VAL A 111 20.24 3.68 -4.11
C VAL A 111 21.50 2.99 -3.61
N HIS A 112 21.48 1.66 -3.53
CA HIS A 112 22.68 0.88 -3.28
C HIS A 112 22.54 -0.59 -3.69
N LYS A 113 23.65 -1.24 -4.03
CA LYS A 113 23.74 -2.69 -4.30
C LYS A 113 22.81 -3.16 -5.42
N GLY A 114 22.56 -2.33 -6.43
CA GLY A 114 21.69 -2.65 -7.57
C GLY A 114 20.20 -2.48 -7.28
N PHE A 115 19.82 -1.80 -6.20
CA PHE A 115 18.43 -1.57 -5.83
C PHE A 115 18.17 -0.09 -5.54
N LEU A 116 16.94 0.35 -5.84
CA LEU A 116 16.35 1.56 -5.29
C LEU A 116 15.41 1.16 -4.15
N TYR A 117 15.69 1.70 -2.97
CA TYR A 117 14.91 1.54 -1.76
C TYR A 117 13.98 2.72 -1.55
N CYS A 118 12.77 2.43 -1.09
CA CYS A 118 11.87 3.40 -0.49
C CYS A 118 11.42 2.82 0.86
N ASN A 119 11.99 3.31 1.96
CA ASN A 119 11.85 2.67 3.28
C ASN A 119 12.21 1.17 3.25
N ASP A 120 11.26 0.29 3.57
CA ASP A 120 11.37 -1.19 3.57
C ASP A 120 11.04 -1.83 2.21
N LYS A 121 10.85 -1.05 1.16
CA LYS A 121 10.53 -1.52 -0.20
C LYS A 121 11.76 -1.42 -1.07
N GLU A 122 11.91 -2.38 -1.98
CA GLU A 122 13.05 -2.44 -2.89
C GLU A 122 12.61 -2.81 -4.30
N ILE A 123 13.21 -2.13 -5.29
CA ILE A 123 13.07 -2.48 -6.70
C ILE A 123 14.47 -2.62 -7.33
N PRO A 124 14.69 -3.64 -8.18
CA PRO A 124 15.95 -3.77 -8.89
C PRO A 124 16.11 -2.63 -9.90
N ILE A 125 17.34 -2.15 -10.04
CA ILE A 125 17.70 -1.11 -11.01
C ILE A 125 18.87 -1.58 -11.87
N ARG A 126 18.99 -1.02 -13.08
CA ARG A 126 20.04 -1.40 -14.04
C ARG A 126 21.29 -0.54 -13.95
N ASP A 127 21.14 0.73 -13.55
CA ASP A 127 22.20 1.73 -13.55
C ASP A 127 22.09 2.57 -12.26
N GLU A 128 23.00 2.33 -11.30
CA GLU A 128 23.00 3.04 -10.02
C GLU A 128 23.31 4.53 -10.17
N ASP A 129 24.25 4.89 -11.06
CA ASP A 129 24.71 6.27 -11.20
C ASP A 129 23.61 7.11 -11.84
N LYS A 130 22.95 6.55 -12.85
CA LYS A 130 21.76 7.16 -13.45
C LYS A 130 20.64 7.33 -12.42
N ALA A 131 20.35 6.30 -11.62
CA ALA A 131 19.31 6.37 -10.60
C ALA A 131 19.60 7.45 -9.54
N LYS A 132 20.83 7.50 -9.03
CA LYS A 132 21.26 8.53 -8.06
C LYS A 132 21.13 9.93 -8.64
N ARG A 133 21.56 10.12 -9.90
CA ARG A 133 21.44 11.42 -10.59
C ARG A 133 19.98 11.86 -10.71
N LEU A 134 19.11 10.99 -11.23
CA LEU A 134 17.69 11.30 -11.43
C LEU A 134 16.98 11.65 -10.11
N LEU A 135 17.24 10.92 -9.03
CA LEU A 135 16.69 11.21 -7.71
C LEU A 135 17.17 12.55 -7.14
N SER A 136 18.37 12.99 -7.49
CA SER A 136 18.91 14.29 -7.05
C SER A 136 18.38 15.48 -7.85
N GLU A 137 18.00 15.25 -9.12
CA GLU A 137 17.54 16.31 -10.04
C GLU A 137 16.02 16.57 -9.92
N VAL A 138 15.23 15.56 -9.55
CA VAL A 138 13.78 15.68 -9.46
C VAL A 138 13.34 15.99 -8.03
N PRO A 139 12.74 17.17 -7.75
CA PRO A 139 12.22 17.45 -6.42
C PRO A 139 11.01 16.56 -6.12
N LEU A 140 11.11 15.79 -5.03
CA LEU A 140 10.05 14.91 -4.55
C LEU A 140 9.46 15.47 -3.23
N PRO A 141 8.47 16.39 -3.27
CA PRO A 141 7.74 16.81 -2.08
C PRO A 141 7.07 15.62 -1.39
N LEU A 142 6.77 15.77 -0.08
CA LEU A 142 6.28 14.66 0.76
C LEU A 142 5.12 13.89 0.12
N LYS A 143 4.08 14.57 -0.39
CA LYS A 143 2.94 13.92 -1.05
C LYS A 143 3.34 13.02 -2.23
N LEU A 144 4.32 13.45 -3.04
CA LEU A 144 4.82 12.65 -4.14
C LEU A 144 5.66 11.47 -3.63
N ARG A 145 6.39 11.62 -2.52
CA ARG A 145 7.10 10.51 -1.87
C ARG A 145 6.14 9.47 -1.29
N GLU A 146 5.07 9.88 -0.62
CA GLU A 146 4.00 9.01 -0.09
C GLU A 146 3.29 8.25 -1.22
N PHE A 147 2.96 8.95 -2.31
CA PHE A 147 2.39 8.30 -3.49
C PHE A 147 3.37 7.30 -4.10
N SER A 148 4.64 7.68 -4.24
CA SER A 148 5.69 6.84 -4.81
C SER A 148 5.92 5.57 -4.00
N GLU A 149 5.90 5.63 -2.67
CA GLU A 149 6.04 4.45 -1.81
C GLU A 149 4.97 3.38 -2.12
N ARG A 150 3.74 3.81 -2.43
CA ARG A 150 2.63 2.91 -2.78
C ARG A 150 2.82 2.28 -4.15
N VAL A 151 3.26 3.06 -5.12
CA VAL A 151 3.63 2.56 -6.47
C VAL A 151 4.78 1.55 -6.35
N PHE A 152 5.79 1.85 -5.53
CA PHE A 152 6.92 0.96 -5.26
C PHE A 152 6.49 -0.37 -4.67
N THR A 153 5.60 -0.30 -3.68
CA THR A 153 5.02 -1.49 -3.07
C THR A 153 4.33 -2.34 -4.13
N ALA A 154 3.52 -1.73 -5.00
CA ALA A 154 2.86 -2.48 -6.07
C ALA A 154 3.84 -3.09 -7.08
N ILE A 155 4.91 -2.37 -7.46
CA ILE A 155 5.96 -2.89 -8.35
C ILE A 155 6.64 -4.11 -7.72
N GLN A 156 7.10 -3.99 -6.47
CA GLN A 156 7.79 -5.07 -5.74
C GLN A 156 6.93 -6.34 -5.65
N PHE A 157 5.62 -6.18 -5.43
CA PHE A 157 4.68 -7.29 -5.29
C PHE A 157 3.98 -7.68 -6.60
N GLN A 158 4.37 -7.09 -7.74
CA GLN A 158 3.79 -7.34 -9.06
C GLN A 158 2.26 -7.19 -9.08
N GLU A 159 1.77 -6.12 -8.46
CA GLU A 159 0.35 -5.82 -8.36
C GLU A 159 -0.07 -4.79 -9.41
N ASN A 160 -1.20 -5.03 -10.06
CA ASN A 160 -1.82 -3.99 -10.91
C ASN A 160 -2.22 -2.78 -10.05
N VAL A 161 -1.86 -1.60 -10.52
CA VAL A 161 -2.21 -0.30 -9.91
C VAL A 161 -3.16 0.44 -10.83
N LEU A 162 -4.26 0.93 -10.27
CA LEU A 162 -5.09 1.95 -10.89
C LEU A 162 -4.80 3.26 -10.17
N ILE A 163 -4.33 4.27 -10.92
CA ILE A 163 -4.02 5.59 -10.38
C ILE A 163 -5.12 6.53 -10.83
N GLU A 164 -5.88 7.06 -9.87
CA GLU A 164 -6.87 8.10 -10.11
C GLU A 164 -6.36 9.41 -9.52
N TYR A 165 -6.32 10.45 -10.32
CA TYR A 165 -5.88 11.79 -9.92
C TYR A 165 -6.77 12.85 -10.56
N SER A 166 -6.89 14.01 -9.91
CA SER A 166 -7.47 15.19 -10.53
C SER A 166 -6.42 15.86 -11.43
N GLU A 167 -6.86 16.61 -12.45
CA GLU A 167 -5.95 17.32 -13.37
C GLU A 167 -4.90 18.20 -12.67
N GLU A 168 -5.22 18.70 -11.47
CA GLU A 168 -4.33 19.55 -10.66
C GLU A 168 -3.27 18.77 -9.84
N GLN A 169 -3.38 17.43 -9.75
CA GLN A 169 -2.53 16.57 -8.92
C GLN A 169 -1.83 15.48 -9.74
N ASP A 170 -1.47 15.80 -10.98
CA ASP A 170 -0.97 14.84 -11.94
C ASP A 170 0.40 14.21 -11.52
N PRO A 171 0.44 12.89 -11.23
CA PRO A 171 1.68 12.19 -10.93
C PRO A 171 2.46 11.80 -12.20
N GLN A 172 2.11 12.32 -13.38
CA GLN A 172 2.73 12.01 -14.67
C GLN A 172 4.25 12.17 -14.69
N ILE A 173 4.86 12.98 -13.82
CA ILE A 173 6.33 13.06 -13.73
C ILE A 173 6.95 11.83 -13.04
N LEU A 174 6.22 11.16 -12.14
CA LEU A 174 6.73 10.06 -11.34
C LEU A 174 6.80 8.73 -12.10
N LEU A 175 5.80 8.44 -12.95
CA LEU A 175 5.77 7.17 -13.67
C LEU A 175 6.95 7.03 -14.66
N PRO A 176 7.27 8.05 -15.49
CA PRO A 176 8.46 8.04 -16.34
C PRO A 176 9.74 8.00 -15.53
N LEU A 177 9.82 8.74 -14.42
CA LEU A 177 10.98 8.70 -13.52
C LEU A 177 11.26 7.28 -13.03
N PHE A 178 10.24 6.56 -12.57
CA PHE A 178 10.43 5.20 -12.08
C PHE A 178 10.64 4.17 -13.18
N ALA A 179 9.99 4.33 -14.33
CA ALA A 179 10.30 3.52 -15.51
C ALA A 179 11.79 3.69 -15.91
N GLU A 180 12.27 4.92 -15.90
CA GLU A 180 13.65 5.24 -16.25
C GLU A 180 14.67 4.72 -15.23
N ILE A 181 14.37 4.83 -13.94
CA ILE A 181 15.21 4.31 -12.86
C ILE A 181 15.25 2.77 -12.86
N SER A 182 14.09 2.12 -12.98
CA SER A 182 13.99 0.65 -13.00
C SER A 182 14.44 0.03 -14.33
N GLY A 183 14.58 0.84 -15.38
CA GLY A 183 14.89 0.36 -16.73
C GLY A 183 13.76 -0.45 -17.35
N LEU A 184 12.52 -0.22 -16.91
CA LEU A 184 11.31 -0.79 -17.49
C LEU A 184 10.82 0.13 -18.62
N PRO A 185 10.44 -0.42 -19.79
CA PRO A 185 9.79 0.38 -20.82
C PRO A 185 8.42 0.87 -20.34
N LEU A 186 8.07 2.10 -20.72
CA LEU A 186 6.73 2.67 -20.52
C LEU A 186 5.69 2.00 -21.44
#